data_AF-A0ABD1PJ10-F1
#
_entry.id   AF-A0ABD1PJ10-F1
#
_cell.length_a   1.000
_cell.length_b   1.000
_cell.length_c   1.000
_cell.angle_alpha   90.00
_cell.angle_beta   90.00
_cell.angle_gamma   90.00
#
_symmetry.space_group_name_H-M   'P 1'
#
loop_
_entity.id
_entity.type
_entity.pdbx_description
1 polymer ?
#
loop_
_entity_poly.entity_id
_entity_poly.type
_entity_poly.pdbx_seq_one_letter_code
_entity_poly.pdbx_strand_id
1 'polypeptide(L)'
;MVKCIPAEDSLNVLSMKNEKGNTPLHLAAAVGWLTICECIASRHLELISTRNSKGETPLFLTAYHGKLDAFLCLHHLYNQKTVQEPEKNKGQEPDDSLCRREDGNTILN
;
A
#
# COMPACT_ATOMS: atom_id res chain seq x y z
N MET A 1 -23.05 12.05 22.56
CA MET A 1 -21.69 12.51 22.19
C MET A 1 -20.97 11.34 21.58
N VAL A 2 -20.77 11.34 20.26
CA VAL A 2 -19.92 10.36 19.59
C VAL A 2 -18.50 10.67 20.04
N LYS A 3 -17.94 9.84 20.93
CA LYS A 3 -16.54 10.00 21.35
C LYS A 3 -15.69 9.81 20.09
N CYS A 4 -15.03 10.87 19.65
CA CYS A 4 -14.03 10.79 18.60
C CYS A 4 -13.01 9.72 19.02
N ILE A 5 -12.80 8.74 18.15
CA ILE A 5 -11.82 7.69 18.37
C ILE A 5 -10.45 8.39 18.50
N PRO A 6 -9.65 8.10 19.55
CA PRO A 6 -8.30 8.62 19.69
C PRO A 6 -7.49 8.41 18.40
N ALA A 7 -6.61 9.35 18.07
CA ALA A 7 -5.83 9.29 16.83
C ALA A 7 -4.98 8.02 16.74
N GLU A 8 -4.51 7.50 17.88
CA GLU A 8 -3.74 6.25 17.97
C GLU A 8 -4.59 5.01 17.67
N ASP A 9 -5.81 4.95 18.21
CA ASP A 9 -6.76 3.86 17.92
C ASP A 9 -7.15 3.83 16.44
N SER A 10 -7.20 5.01 15.81
CA SER A 10 -7.51 5.13 14.38
C SER A 10 -6.44 4.50 13.49
N LEU A 11 -5.16 4.55 13.88
CA LEU A 11 -4.07 3.92 13.12
C LEU A 11 -4.09 2.39 13.27
N ASN A 12 -4.39 1.90 14.47
CA ASN A 12 -4.54 0.47 14.72
C ASN A 12 -5.63 -0.15 13.84
N VAL A 13 -6.77 0.51 13.68
CA VAL A 13 -7.86 0.00 12.81
C VAL A 13 -7.40 -0.13 11.35
N LEU A 14 -6.54 0.77 10.88
CA LEU A 14 -6.02 0.73 9.51
C LEU A 14 -4.96 -0.37 9.28
N SER A 15 -4.28 -0.82 10.34
CA SER A 15 -3.29 -1.90 10.27
C SER A 15 -3.86 -3.28 10.57
N MET A 16 -5.11 -3.37 11.04
CA MET A 16 -5.80 -4.65 11.26
C MET A 16 -5.82 -5.50 10.01
N LYS A 17 -5.54 -6.79 10.18
CA LYS A 17 -5.54 -7.77 9.09
C LYS A 17 -6.71 -8.73 9.25
N ASN A 18 -7.35 -9.09 8.13
CA ASN A 18 -8.30 -10.19 8.12
C ASN A 18 -7.55 -11.55 8.07
N GLU A 19 -8.31 -12.65 7.97
CA GLU A 19 -7.77 -14.02 7.94
C GLU A 19 -6.78 -14.29 6.80
N LYS A 20 -6.81 -13.48 5.73
CA LYS A 20 -5.89 -13.58 4.59
C LYS A 20 -4.67 -12.66 4.73
N GLY A 21 -4.52 -11.99 5.87
CA GLY A 21 -3.47 -11.00 6.10
C GLY A 21 -3.75 -9.66 5.40
N ASN A 22 -4.93 -9.46 4.81
CA ASN A 22 -5.25 -8.23 4.09
C ASN A 22 -5.63 -7.12 5.08
N THR A 23 -4.96 -5.97 4.93
CA THR A 23 -5.38 -4.71 5.57
C THR A 23 -6.52 -4.06 4.79
N PRO A 24 -7.23 -3.07 5.35
CA PRO A 24 -8.20 -2.26 4.60
C PRO A 24 -7.65 -1.71 3.29
N LEU A 25 -6.36 -1.34 3.25
CA LEU A 25 -5.72 -0.84 2.03
C LEU A 25 -5.60 -1.91 0.94
N HIS A 26 -5.35 -3.18 1.29
CA HIS A 26 -5.35 -4.28 0.32
C HIS A 26 -6.72 -4.44 -0.35
N LEU A 27 -7.80 -4.33 0.43
CA LEU A 27 -9.16 -4.45 -0.08
C LEU A 27 -9.51 -3.28 -0.99
N ALA A 28 -9.23 -2.05 -0.57
CA ALA A 28 -9.45 -0.85 -1.38
C ALA A 28 -8.66 -0.90 -2.70
N ALA A 29 -7.41 -1.36 -2.64
CA ALA A 29 -6.54 -1.55 -3.80
C ALA A 29 -7.07 -2.58 -4.79
N ALA A 30 -7.49 -3.75 -4.33
CA ALA A 30 -8.03 -4.80 -5.20
C ALA A 30 -9.31 -4.36 -5.93
N VAL A 31 -10.16 -3.56 -5.26
CA VAL A 31 -11.37 -3.01 -5.88
C VAL A 31 -11.05 -1.81 -6.79
N GLY A 32 -10.02 -1.02 -6.45
CA GLY A 32 -9.66 0.22 -7.16
C GLY A 32 -10.33 1.47 -6.59
N TRP A 33 -10.64 1.48 -5.29
CA TRP A 33 -11.26 2.63 -4.62
C TRP A 33 -10.25 3.74 -4.35
N LEU A 34 -9.96 4.55 -5.37
CA LEU A 34 -8.98 5.64 -5.36
C LEU A 34 -9.05 6.50 -4.08
N THR A 35 -10.21 7.08 -3.77
CA THR A 35 -10.38 7.98 -2.62
C THR A 35 -10.07 7.29 -1.30
N ILE A 36 -10.45 6.02 -1.15
CA ILE A 36 -10.18 5.26 0.08
C ILE A 36 -8.69 4.90 0.18
N CYS A 37 -8.08 4.52 -0.94
CA CYS A 37 -6.64 4.29 -1.03
C CYS A 37 -5.86 5.53 -0.57
N GLU A 38 -6.21 6.71 -1.10
CA GLU A 38 -5.58 7.99 -0.75
C GLU A 38 -5.78 8.36 0.73
N CYS A 39 -7.02 8.26 1.24
CA CYS A 39 -7.31 8.56 2.65
C CYS A 39 -6.56 7.65 3.63
N ILE A 40 -6.39 6.36 3.31
CA ILE A 40 -5.68 5.42 4.18
C ILE A 40 -4.17 5.67 4.08
N ALA A 41 -3.63 5.77 2.88
CA ALA A 41 -2.20 5.95 2.64
C ALA A 41 -1.67 7.28 3.18
N SER A 42 -2.43 8.37 3.06
CA SER A 42 -2.08 9.68 3.63
C SER A 42 -1.99 9.67 5.16
N ARG A 43 -2.75 8.78 5.82
CA ARG A 43 -2.73 8.63 7.29
C ARG A 43 -1.68 7.63 7.75
N HIS A 44 -1.41 6.59 6.96
CA HIS A 44 -0.47 5.54 7.33
C HIS A 44 0.23 4.96 6.09
N LEU A 45 1.32 5.63 5.69
CA LEU A 45 2.03 5.35 4.44
C LEU A 45 2.71 3.97 4.40
N GLU A 46 3.15 3.44 5.55
CA GLU A 46 3.74 2.09 5.67
C GLU A 46 2.80 0.96 5.21
N LEU A 47 1.49 1.21 5.15
CA LEU A 47 0.55 0.19 4.69
C LEU A 47 0.72 -0.15 3.20
N ILE A 48 1.31 0.74 2.39
CA ILE A 48 1.56 0.51 0.96
C ILE A 48 2.53 -0.66 0.74
N SER A 49 3.50 -0.85 1.64
CA SER A 49 4.50 -1.93 1.55
C SER A 49 4.14 -3.17 2.38
N THR A 50 3.02 -3.13 3.11
CA THR A 50 2.59 -4.27 3.94
C THR A 50 2.22 -5.45 3.06
N ARG A 51 2.74 -6.64 3.40
CA ARG A 51 2.40 -7.89 2.72
C ARG A 51 1.27 -8.63 3.44
N ASN A 52 0.36 -9.19 2.65
CA ASN A 52 -0.64 -10.16 3.11
C ASN A 52 -0.04 -11.58 3.20
N SER A 53 -0.86 -12.58 3.54
CA SER A 53 -0.40 -13.98 3.70
C SER A 53 0.08 -14.63 2.41
N LYS A 54 -0.16 -14.04 1.23
CA LYS A 54 0.35 -14.49 -0.07
C LYS A 54 1.60 -13.73 -0.51
N GLY A 55 2.12 -12.86 0.35
CA GLY A 55 3.22 -11.96 0.01
C GLY A 55 2.82 -10.83 -0.93
N GLU A 56 1.53 -10.54 -1.10
CA GLU A 56 1.04 -9.47 -1.99
C GLU A 56 0.93 -8.16 -1.21
N THR A 57 1.34 -7.05 -1.81
CA THR A 57 1.13 -5.70 -1.25
C THR A 57 -0.17 -5.08 -1.80
N PRO A 58 -0.71 -3.99 -1.23
CA PRO A 58 -1.78 -3.25 -1.86
C PRO A 58 -1.41 -2.76 -3.26
N LEU A 59 -0.17 -2.31 -3.47
CA LEU A 59 0.30 -1.87 -4.79
C LEU A 59 0.38 -3.02 -5.80
N PHE A 60 0.73 -4.23 -5.35
CA PHE A 60 0.64 -5.44 -6.17
C PHE A 60 -0.81 -5.69 -6.61
N LEU A 61 -1.77 -5.58 -5.69
CA LEU A 61 -3.17 -5.86 -5.98
C LEU A 61 -3.79 -4.86 -6.97
N THR A 62 -3.42 -3.57 -6.91
CA THR A 62 -3.87 -2.61 -7.92
C THR A 62 -3.34 -2.98 -9.30
N ALA A 63 -2.07 -3.35 -9.43
CA ALA A 63 -1.49 -3.80 -10.69
C ALA A 63 -2.14 -5.11 -11.18
N TYR A 64 -2.32 -6.09 -10.30
CA TYR A 64 -2.92 -7.40 -10.60
C TYR A 64 -4.33 -7.30 -11.16
N HIS A 65 -5.13 -6.39 -10.58
CA HIS A 65 -6.51 -6.19 -10.97
C HIS A 65 -6.71 -5.05 -12.00
N GLY A 66 -5.62 -4.50 -12.56
CA GLY A 66 -5.66 -3.45 -13.58
C GLY A 66 -6.23 -2.12 -13.09
N LYS A 67 -6.07 -1.78 -11.81
CA LYS A 67 -6.58 -0.56 -11.17
C LYS A 67 -5.59 0.60 -11.35
N LEU A 68 -5.49 1.12 -12.56
CA LEU A 68 -4.48 2.12 -12.95
C LEU A 68 -4.49 3.37 -12.05
N ASP A 69 -5.64 4.00 -11.84
CA ASP A 69 -5.70 5.26 -11.07
C ASP A 69 -5.27 5.06 -9.61
N ALA A 70 -5.75 3.98 -8.98
CA ALA A 70 -5.37 3.62 -7.63
C ALA A 70 -3.87 3.25 -7.54
N PHE A 71 -3.34 2.56 -8.55
CA PHE A 71 -1.91 2.27 -8.65
C PHE A 71 -1.07 3.55 -8.71
N LEU A 72 -1.40 4.47 -9.63
CA LEU A 72 -0.66 5.72 -9.80
C LEU A 72 -0.70 6.57 -8.53
N CYS A 73 -1.86 6.63 -7.87
CA CYS A 73 -2.01 7.33 -6.59
C CYS A 73 -1.09 6.75 -5.51
N LEU A 74 -1.17 5.44 -5.26
CA LEU A 74 -0.36 4.80 -4.23
C LEU A 74 1.14 4.85 -4.55
N HIS A 75 1.52 4.65 -5.82
CA HIS A 75 2.90 4.76 -6.28
C HIS A 75 3.44 6.18 -6.08
N HIS A 76 2.65 7.21 -6.42
CA HIS A 76 3.04 8.60 -6.22
C HIS A 76 3.25 8.91 -4.73
N LEU A 77 2.32 8.49 -3.86
CA LEU A 77 2.42 8.68 -2.41
C LEU A 77 3.64 7.96 -1.83
N TYR A 78 3.93 6.74 -2.28
CA TYR A 78 5.10 5.99 -1.82
C TYR A 78 6.42 6.67 -2.22
N ASN A 79 6.53 7.13 -3.47
CA ASN A 79 7.76 7.78 -3.96
C ASN A 79 8.01 9.15 -3.32
N GLN A 80 6.98 9.84 -2.84
CA GLN A 80 7.20 11.06 -2.04
C GLN A 80 7.92 10.77 -0.71
N LYS A 81 7.79 9.56 -0.15
CA LYS A 81 8.49 9.14 1.08
C LYS A 81 10.00 9.07 0.88
N THR A 82 10.44 8.54 -0.27
CA THR A 82 11.85 8.23 -0.53
C THR A 82 12.71 9.47 -0.75
N VAL A 83 12.10 10.62 -1.07
CA VAL A 83 12.81 11.91 -1.24
C VAL A 83 13.18 12.57 0.09
N GLN A 84 12.58 12.16 1.21
CA GLN A 84 12.87 12.75 2.53
C GLN A 84 14.01 12.02 3.30
N GLU A 85 14.52 10.89 2.79
CA GLU A 85 15.68 10.17 3.36
C GLU A 85 16.88 10.23 2.38
N PRO A 86 17.79 11.22 2.49
CA PRO A 86 18.83 11.48 1.49
C PRO A 86 19.98 10.46 1.40
N GLU A 87 20.04 9.46 2.29
CA GLU A 87 21.24 8.62 2.48
C GLU A 87 21.31 7.36 1.59
N LYS A 88 20.31 7.06 0.75
CA LYS A 88 20.33 5.86 -0.14
C LYS A 88 20.37 6.15 -1.63
N ASN A 89 20.73 7.36 -2.04
CA ASN A 89 20.73 7.73 -3.45
C ASN A 89 22.06 7.40 -4.14
N LYS A 90 22.27 6.14 -4.52
CA LYS A 90 23.20 5.74 -5.60
C LYS A 90 22.62 4.58 -6.41
N GLY A 91 21.93 4.92 -7.51
CA GLY A 91 21.70 4.01 -8.63
C GLY A 91 20.53 3.02 -8.50
N GLN A 92 19.46 3.34 -7.77
CA GLN A 92 18.33 2.41 -7.64
C GLN A 92 17.40 2.51 -8.86
N GLU A 93 17.32 1.39 -9.59
CA GLU A 93 16.19 1.07 -10.45
C GLU A 93 14.86 1.25 -9.69
N PRO A 94 13.73 1.52 -10.37
CA PRO A 94 12.43 1.59 -9.71
C PRO A 94 12.26 0.37 -8.79
N ASP A 95 11.95 0.62 -7.51
CA ASP A 95 11.77 -0.44 -6.51
C ASP A 95 10.48 -1.20 -6.80
N ASP A 96 10.49 -1.98 -7.87
CA ASP A 96 9.39 -2.82 -8.32
C ASP A 96 9.16 -3.99 -7.34
N SER A 97 9.91 -4.09 -6.24
CA SER A 97 9.74 -5.12 -5.22
C SER A 97 8.34 -5.12 -4.59
N LEU A 98 7.66 -3.96 -4.61
CA LEU A 98 6.28 -3.82 -4.17
C LEU A 98 5.29 -4.47 -5.14
N CYS A 99 5.66 -4.59 -6.42
CA CYS A 99 4.88 -5.20 -7.49
C CYS A 99 5.21 -6.70 -7.68
N ARG A 100 5.99 -7.30 -6.77
CA ARG A 100 6.36 -8.73 -6.79
C ARG A 100 5.84 -9.47 -5.58
N ARG A 101 5.46 -10.74 -5.76
CA ARG A 101 5.21 -11.68 -4.64
C ARG A 101 6.52 -12.28 -4.14
N GLU A 102 6.51 -12.82 -2.92
CA GLU A 102 7.66 -13.49 -2.31
C GLU A 102 8.06 -14.78 -3.04
N ASP A 103 7.17 -15.37 -3.84
CA ASP A 103 7.41 -16.57 -4.65
C ASP A 103 8.10 -16.26 -6.00
N GLY A 104 8.50 -15.01 -6.24
CA GLY A 104 9.19 -14.59 -7.47
C GLY A 104 8.27 -14.35 -8.67
N ASN A 105 6.96 -14.59 -8.55
CA ASN A 105 6.01 -14.26 -9.61
C ASN A 105 5.75 -12.75 -9.67
N THR A 106 5.90 -12.20 -10.87
CA THR A 106 5.64 -10.79 -11.19
C THR A 106 4.41 -10.67 -12.09
N ILE A 107 3.71 -9.55 -11.99
CA ILE A 107 2.55 -9.23 -12.86
C ILE A 107 3.03 -8.74 -14.23
N LEU A 108 4.30 -8.32 -14.30
CA LEU A 108 5.01 -8.04 -15.52
C LEU A 108 5.60 -9.36 -16.02
N ASN A 109 5.08 -9.85 -17.13
CA ASN A 109 5.55 -11.05 -17.82
C ASN A 109 6.66 -10.67 -18.81
#